data_AF-W2SSX5-F1
#
_entry.id   AF-W2SSX5-F1
#
_cell.length_a   1.000
_cell.length_b   1.000
_cell.length_c   1.000
_cell.angle_alpha   90.00
_cell.angle_beta   90.00
_cell.angle_gamma   90.00
#
_symmetry.space_group_name_H-M   'P 1'
#
loop_
_entity.id
_entity.type
_entity.pdbx_description
1 polymer ?
#
loop_
_entity_poly.entity_id
_entity_poly.type
_entity_poly.pdbx_seq_one_letter_code
_entity_poly.pdbx_strand_id
1 'polypeptide(L)'
;MFTGPSRSRMLMIFYFAIPFGSGLGFIVASKVSALTGHWTWGIRITVFFGIICLAMIIIFMKEPLRGAVERVGGGGQKAMVATSYRDDVVSLVKTPTYILSTAGYTALVFMVGTLSWWAATTIQHSEANKLGLNSTALLNSDVKVR
;
A
#
# COMPACT_ATOMS: atom_id res chain seq x y z
N MET A 1 1.93 20.15 -17.50
CA MET A 1 2.43 19.66 -16.19
C MET A 1 1.44 20.10 -15.12
N PHE A 2 1.02 19.25 -14.20
CA PHE A 2 -0.04 19.60 -13.24
C PHE A 2 0.48 20.61 -12.20
N THR A 3 -0.16 21.78 -12.13
CA THR A 3 0.14 22.84 -11.15
C THR A 3 -1.04 23.01 -10.19
N GLY A 4 -0.78 23.46 -8.95
CA GLY A 4 -1.82 23.79 -7.97
C GLY A 4 -2.74 22.61 -7.60
N PRO A 5 -4.06 22.84 -7.43
CA PRO A 5 -5.03 21.81 -7.00
C PRO A 5 -5.11 20.57 -7.92
N SER A 6 -4.77 20.72 -9.21
CA SER A 6 -4.75 19.60 -10.16
C SER A 6 -3.66 18.57 -9.84
N ARG A 7 -2.54 18.99 -9.24
CA ARG A 7 -1.49 18.08 -8.76
C ARG A 7 -2.01 17.21 -7.62
N SER A 8 -2.69 17.80 -6.63
CA SER A 8 -3.25 17.07 -5.50
C SER A 8 -4.33 16.08 -5.96
N ARG A 9 -5.16 16.46 -6.94
CA ARG A 9 -6.18 15.56 -7.52
C ARG A 9 -5.55 14.37 -8.26
N MET A 10 -4.52 14.61 -9.06
CA MET A 10 -3.82 13.52 -9.75
C MET A 10 -3.13 12.57 -8.76
N LEU A 11 -2.52 13.10 -7.70
CA LEU A 11 -1.94 12.27 -6.62
C LEU A 11 -3.01 11.46 -5.89
N MET A 12 -4.20 12.01 -5.66
CA MET A 12 -5.30 11.26 -5.06
C MET A 12 -5.75 10.08 -5.92
N ILE A 13 -5.91 10.28 -7.24
CA ILE A 13 -6.24 9.20 -8.18
C ILE A 13 -5.12 8.14 -8.17
N PHE A 14 -3.86 8.57 -8.15
CA PHE A 14 -2.72 7.66 -8.07
C PHE A 14 -2.73 6.82 -6.79
N TYR A 15 -2.94 7.43 -5.62
CA TYR A 15 -3.01 6.69 -4.35
C TYR A 15 -4.23 5.76 -4.27
N PHE A 16 -5.33 6.12 -4.94
CA PHE A 16 -6.51 5.26 -5.02
C PHE A 16 -6.27 3.98 -5.84
N ALA A 17 -5.25 3.95 -6.71
CA ALA A 17 -4.89 2.74 -7.45
C ALA A 17 -4.35 1.62 -6.53
N ILE A 18 -3.79 1.95 -5.36
CA ILE A 18 -3.20 0.98 -4.42
C ILE A 18 -4.25 -0.04 -3.93
N PRO A 19 -5.38 0.36 -3.31
CA PRO A 19 -6.39 -0.60 -2.86
C PRO A 19 -7.03 -1.38 -4.03
N PHE A 20 -7.15 -0.77 -5.21
CA PHE A 20 -7.70 -1.45 -6.38
C PHE A 20 -6.75 -2.53 -6.91
N GLY A 21 -5.46 -2.21 -7.00
CA GLY A 21 -4.42 -3.13 -7.44
C GLY A 21 -4.22 -4.31 -6.48
N SER A 22 -4.21 -4.05 -5.16
CA SER A 22 -4.08 -5.12 -4.16
C SER A 22 -5.28 -6.06 -4.17
N GLY A 23 -6.51 -5.54 -4.27
CA GLY A 23 -7.73 -6.34 -4.36
C GLY A 23 -7.76 -7.24 -5.61
N LEU A 24 -7.45 -6.67 -6.79
CA LEU A 24 -7.35 -7.45 -8.03
C LEU A 24 -6.24 -8.50 -7.95
N GLY A 25 -5.11 -8.16 -7.32
CA GLY A 25 -4.00 -9.09 -7.11
C GLY A 25 -4.43 -10.34 -6.33
N PHE A 26 -5.18 -10.20 -5.24
CA PHE A 26 -5.70 -11.34 -4.48
C PHE A 26 -6.63 -12.21 -5.33
N ILE A 27 -7.56 -11.60 -6.09
CA ILE A 27 -8.51 -12.35 -6.91
C ILE A 27 -7.78 -13.17 -7.98
N VAL A 28 -6.86 -12.54 -8.72
CA VAL A 28 -6.09 -13.21 -9.78
C VAL A 28 -5.21 -14.30 -9.19
N ALA A 29 -4.47 -14.02 -8.12
CA ALA A 29 -3.59 -14.99 -7.48
C ALA A 29 -4.37 -16.21 -6.95
N SER A 30 -5.51 -16.00 -6.29
CA SER A 30 -6.36 -17.09 -5.79
C SER A 30 -6.93 -17.95 -6.93
N LYS A 31 -7.37 -17.35 -8.04
CA LYS A 31 -7.89 -18.10 -9.19
C LYS A 31 -6.80 -18.90 -9.90
N VAL A 32 -5.61 -18.32 -10.09
CA VAL A 32 -4.47 -19.01 -10.69
C VAL A 32 -3.99 -20.17 -9.81
N SER A 33 -3.92 -19.96 -8.50
CA SER A 33 -3.59 -21.01 -7.54
C SER A 33 -4.59 -22.16 -7.58
N ALA A 34 -5.90 -21.86 -7.65
CA ALA A 34 -6.94 -22.87 -7.72
C ALA A 34 -6.91 -23.68 -9.03
N LEU A 35 -6.61 -23.04 -10.16
CA LEU A 35 -6.55 -23.71 -11.47
C LEU A 35 -5.31 -24.59 -11.65
N THR A 36 -4.18 -24.15 -11.11
CA THR A 36 -2.89 -24.86 -11.26
C THR A 36 -2.61 -25.87 -10.15
N GLY A 37 -3.44 -25.90 -9.10
CA GLY A 37 -3.25 -26.76 -7.93
C GLY A 37 -2.03 -26.42 -7.06
N HIS A 38 -1.28 -25.36 -7.41
CA HIS A 38 -0.08 -24.95 -6.67
C HIS A 38 -0.08 -23.44 -6.40
N TRP A 39 0.11 -23.08 -5.14
CA TRP A 39 0.15 -21.69 -4.67
C TRP A 39 1.25 -20.85 -5.33
N THR A 40 2.37 -21.48 -5.72
CA THR A 40 3.52 -20.79 -6.33
C THR A 40 3.17 -20.14 -7.67
N TRP A 41 2.26 -20.71 -8.44
CA TRP A 41 1.80 -20.13 -9.70
C TRP A 41 1.00 -18.83 -9.50
N GLY A 42 0.31 -18.70 -8.36
CA GLY A 42 -0.35 -17.45 -7.97
C GLY A 42 0.64 -16.30 -7.73
N ILE A 43 1.89 -16.60 -7.37
CA ILE A 43 2.96 -15.59 -7.23
C ILE A 43 3.66 -15.37 -8.57
N ARG A 44 3.98 -16.44 -9.31
CA ARG A 44 4.72 -16.34 -10.59
C ARG A 44 3.99 -15.47 -11.62
N ILE A 45 2.65 -15.49 -11.62
CA ILE A 45 1.86 -14.65 -12.54
C ILE A 45 2.16 -13.15 -12.36
N THR A 46 2.51 -12.71 -11.15
CA THR A 46 2.83 -11.30 -10.86
C THR A 46 4.06 -10.82 -11.63
N VAL A 47 5.02 -11.70 -11.90
CA VAL A 47 6.23 -11.37 -12.68
C VAL A 47 5.85 -11.03 -14.12
N PHE A 48 4.94 -11.80 -14.73
CA PHE A 48 4.44 -11.52 -16.08
C PHE A 48 3.70 -10.18 -16.14
N PHE A 49 2.81 -9.91 -15.17
CA PHE A 49 2.15 -8.60 -15.06
C PHE A 49 3.16 -7.46 -14.87
N GLY A 50 4.22 -7.67 -14.07
CA GLY A 50 5.29 -6.71 -13.87
C GLY A 50 6.04 -6.36 -15.16
N ILE A 51 6.36 -7.37 -15.98
CA ILE A 51 7.02 -7.15 -17.29
C ILE A 51 6.11 -6.37 -18.23
N ILE A 52 4.82 -6.70 -18.29
CA ILE A 52 3.83 -5.98 -19.11
C ILE A 52 3.73 -4.52 -18.66
N CYS A 53 3.63 -4.27 -17.35
CA CYS A 53 3.63 -2.92 -16.79
C CYS A 53 4.91 -2.15 -17.11
N LEU A 54 6.08 -2.79 -17.01
CA LEU A 54 7.35 -2.17 -17.35
C LEU A 54 7.41 -1.79 -18.83
N ALA A 55 6.98 -2.69 -19.72
CA ALA A 55 6.92 -2.41 -21.16
C ALA A 55 5.97 -1.23 -21.45
N MET A 56 4.80 -1.19 -20.80
CA MET A 56 3.87 -0.07 -20.92
C MET A 56 4.49 1.24 -20.44
N ILE A 57 5.22 1.23 -19.32
CA ILE A 57 5.92 2.43 -18.82
C ILE A 57 6.94 2.92 -19.85
N ILE A 58 7.77 2.03 -20.39
CA ILE A 58 8.80 2.42 -21.37
C ILE A 58 8.19 3.01 -22.65
N ILE A 59 7.07 2.45 -23.12
CA ILE A 59 6.42 2.87 -24.37
C ILE A 59 5.58 4.15 -24.17
N PHE A 60 4.79 4.22 -23.11
CA PHE A 60 3.80 5.28 -22.92
C PHE A 60 4.26 6.43 -22.02
N MET A 61 5.23 6.22 -21.13
CA MET A 61 5.69 7.27 -20.21
C MET A 61 6.82 8.08 -20.83
N LYS A 62 6.50 9.27 -21.32
CA LYS A 62 7.50 10.25 -21.74
C LYS A 62 8.07 11.00 -20.54
N GLU A 63 9.38 10.89 -20.33
CA GLU A 63 10.07 11.62 -19.28
C GLU A 63 9.92 13.14 -19.49
N PRO A 64 9.35 13.89 -18.53
CA PRO A 64 9.33 15.34 -18.60
C PRO A 64 10.73 15.91 -18.32
N LEU A 65 11.06 17.03 -18.96
CA LEU A 65 12.30 17.75 -18.67
C LEU A 65 12.37 18.10 -17.17
N ARG A 66 13.49 17.73 -16.53
CA ARG A 66 13.73 17.97 -15.10
C ARG A 66 13.61 19.47 -14.80
N GLY A 67 12.76 19.83 -13.84
CA GLY A 67 12.50 21.23 -13.48
C GLY A 67 11.47 21.97 -14.35
N ALA A 68 10.77 21.30 -15.27
CA ALA A 68 9.75 21.95 -16.11
C ALA A 68 8.59 22.59 -15.29
N VAL A 69 8.28 22.08 -14.08
CA VAL A 69 7.27 22.68 -13.18
C VAL A 69 7.78 23.96 -12.52
N GLU A 70 9.09 24.04 -12.24
CA GLU A 70 9.72 25.21 -11.62
C GLU A 70 9.82 26.37 -12.63
N ARG A 71 9.93 26.06 -13.93
CA ARG A 71 10.07 27.07 -15.00
C ARG A 71 8.74 27.64 -15.49
N VAL A 72 7.69 26.83 -15.60
CA VAL A 72 6.40 27.25 -16.22
C VAL A 72 5.45 27.86 -15.19
N GLY A 73 5.64 27.57 -13.91
CA GLY A 73 4.66 27.86 -12.88
C GLY A 73 4.52 29.32 -12.45
N GLY A 74 5.42 30.24 -12.81
CA GLY A 74 5.38 31.67 -12.38
C GLY A 74 5.34 31.92 -10.86
N GLY A 75 5.15 30.88 -10.07
CA GLY A 75 5.18 30.84 -8.62
C GLY A 75 6.58 30.46 -8.25
N GLY A 76 7.38 31.47 -7.94
CA GLY A 76 8.53 31.29 -7.07
C GLY A 76 8.05 30.60 -5.81
N GLN A 77 8.18 29.27 -5.77
CA GLN A 77 8.59 28.66 -4.52
C GLN A 77 9.90 29.35 -4.20
N LYS A 78 9.88 30.25 -3.21
CA LYS A 78 11.07 30.91 -2.66
C LYS A 78 12.20 29.92 -2.81
N ALA A 79 13.24 30.28 -3.57
CA ALA A 79 14.41 29.44 -3.79
C ALA A 79 14.69 28.76 -2.46
N MET A 80 14.41 27.45 -2.39
CA MET A 80 14.48 26.74 -1.12
C MET A 80 15.96 26.79 -0.75
N VAL A 81 16.29 27.74 0.12
CA VAL A 81 17.64 27.93 0.61
C VAL A 81 17.99 26.59 1.22
N ALA A 82 19.08 25.98 0.76
CA ALA A 82 19.52 24.69 1.27
C ALA A 82 19.77 24.84 2.77
N THR A 83 18.79 24.43 3.57
CA THR A 83 18.89 24.37 5.02
C THR A 83 19.70 23.13 5.39
N SER A 84 20.38 23.20 6.54
CA SER A 84 21.10 22.04 7.06
C SER A 84 20.09 20.96 7.45
N TYR A 85 20.33 19.73 7.03
CA TYR A 85 19.46 18.57 7.34
C TYR A 85 19.17 18.42 8.84
N ARG A 86 20.15 18.77 9.70
CA ARG A 86 19.97 18.73 11.15
C ARG A 86 18.95 19.75 11.65
N ASP A 87 18.95 20.95 11.06
CA ASP A 87 18.04 22.02 11.45
C ASP A 87 16.61 21.69 11.06
N ASP A 88 16.43 21.05 9.89
CA ASP A 88 15.12 20.58 9.43
C ASP A 88 14.55 19.47 10.32
N VAL A 89 15.36 18.50 10.73
CA VAL A 89 14.94 17.43 11.65
C VAL A 89 14.54 18.01 13.02
N VAL A 90 15.35 18.92 13.56
CA VAL A 90 15.05 19.59 14.83
C VAL A 90 13.76 20.42 14.73
N SER A 91 13.54 21.10 13.59
CA SER A 91 12.32 21.86 13.32
C SER A 91 11.07 20.97 13.26
N LEU A 92 11.17 19.81 12.60
CA LEU A 92 10.08 18.84 12.51
C LEU A 92 9.71 18.27 13.88
N VAL A 93 10.71 17.87 14.69
CA VAL A 93 10.47 17.31 16.04
C VAL A 93 9.88 18.37 16.99
N LYS A 94 10.19 19.66 16.82
CA LYS A 94 9.57 20.72 17.63
C LYS A 94 8.10 20.98 17.27
N THR A 95 7.63 20.49 16.13
CA THR A 95 6.26 20.73 15.66
C THR A 95 5.30 19.68 16.26
N PRO A 96 4.39 20.05 17.17
CA PRO A 96 3.54 19.08 17.88
C PRO A 96 2.59 18.32 16.94
N THR A 97 2.08 18.98 15.90
CA THR A 97 1.26 18.34 14.87
C THR A 97 2.02 17.23 14.15
N TYR A 98 3.31 17.43 13.86
CA TYR A 98 4.12 16.42 13.20
C TYR A 98 4.33 15.18 14.10
N ILE A 99 4.64 15.40 15.39
CA ILE A 99 4.76 14.31 16.37
C ILE A 99 3.44 13.55 16.49
N LEU A 100 2.32 14.26 16.69
CA LEU A 100 1.03 13.63 16.92
C LEU A 100 0.55 12.84 15.71
N SER A 101 0.72 13.38 14.49
CA SER A 101 0.39 12.67 13.25
C SER A 101 1.29 11.45 13.03
N THR A 102 2.59 11.54 13.34
CA THR A 102 3.51 10.41 13.21
C THR A 102 3.19 9.31 14.21
N ALA A 103 2.90 9.68 15.47
CA ALA A 103 2.49 8.74 16.51
C ALA A 103 1.17 8.06 16.15
N GLY A 104 0.18 8.83 15.69
CA GLY A 104 -1.10 8.31 15.21
C GLY A 104 -0.93 7.35 14.03
N TYR A 105 -0.11 7.71 13.03
CA TYR A 105 0.17 6.82 11.90
C TYR A 105 0.90 5.55 12.32
N THR A 106 1.84 5.64 13.26
CA THR A 106 2.55 4.47 13.83
C THR A 106 1.56 3.53 14.52
N ALA A 107 0.63 4.06 15.32
CA ALA A 107 -0.42 3.27 15.95
C ALA A 107 -1.35 2.61 14.93
N LEU A 108 -1.71 3.31 13.84
CA LEU A 108 -2.49 2.74 12.74
C LEU A 108 -1.77 1.59 12.05
N VAL A 109 -0.47 1.74 11.74
CA VAL A 109 0.35 0.66 11.14
C VAL A 109 0.43 -0.54 12.08
N PHE A 110 0.65 -0.31 13.38
CA PHE A 110 0.66 -1.38 14.38
C PHE A 110 -0.67 -2.14 14.45
N MET A 111 -1.79 -1.41 14.45
CA MET A 111 -3.13 -1.99 14.42
C MET A 111 -3.35 -2.84 13.16
N VAL A 112 -3.06 -2.30 11.97
CA VAL A 112 -3.21 -3.03 10.69
C VAL A 112 -2.34 -4.28 10.64
N GLY A 113 -1.09 -4.21 11.13
CA GLY A 113 -0.20 -5.36 11.24
C GLY A 113 -0.73 -6.43 12.18
N THR A 114 -1.26 -6.03 13.34
CA THR A 114 -1.87 -6.95 14.32
C THR A 114 -3.08 -7.65 13.70
N LEU A 115 -3.98 -6.92 13.04
CA LEU A 115 -5.12 -7.55 12.35
C LEU A 115 -4.66 -8.49 11.25
N SER A 116 -3.67 -8.11 10.45
CA SER A 116 -3.19 -8.94 9.33
C SER A 116 -2.63 -10.29 9.80
N TRP A 117 -1.98 -10.33 10.97
CA TRP A 117 -1.43 -11.57 11.53
C TRP A 117 -2.46 -12.40 12.30
N TRP A 118 -3.30 -11.75 13.11
CA TRP A 118 -4.18 -12.44 14.04
C TRP A 118 -5.61 -12.66 13.53
N ALA A 119 -6.05 -12.00 12.45
CA ALA A 119 -7.43 -12.08 11.98
C ALA A 119 -7.91 -13.52 11.71
N ALA A 120 -7.14 -14.30 10.95
CA ALA A 120 -7.51 -15.68 10.63
C ALA A 120 -7.62 -16.55 11.88
N THR A 121 -6.67 -16.41 12.81
CA THR A 121 -6.64 -17.13 14.09
C THR A 121 -7.86 -16.77 14.95
N THR A 122 -8.21 -15.49 15.06
CA THR A 122 -9.39 -15.04 15.80
C THR A 122 -10.68 -15.56 15.19
N ILE A 123 -10.80 -15.60 13.86
CA ILE A 123 -11.96 -16.17 13.17
C ILE A 123 -12.09 -17.67 13.51
N GLN A 124 -10.99 -18.42 13.43
CA GLN A 124 -10.99 -19.84 13.80
C GLN A 124 -11.39 -20.06 15.27
N HIS A 125 -10.87 -19.26 16.21
CA HIS A 125 -11.28 -19.35 17.61
C HIS A 125 -12.76 -18.99 17.83
N SER A 126 -13.28 -18.00 17.09
CA SER A 126 -14.70 -17.64 17.14
C SER A 126 -15.59 -18.79 16.68
N GLU A 127 -15.24 -19.45 15.57
CA GLU A 127 -15.97 -20.61 15.04
C GLU A 127 -15.87 -21.81 15.99
N ALA A 128 -14.70 -22.10 16.56
CA ALA A 128 -14.55 -23.14 17.59
C ALA A 128 -15.47 -22.90 18.79
N ASN A 129 -15.55 -21.65 19.26
CA ASN A 129 -16.40 -21.29 20.39
C ASN A 129 -17.89 -21.45 20.08
N LYS A 130 -18.34 -21.07 18.86
CA LYS A 130 -19.73 -21.30 18.42
C LYS A 130 -20.11 -22.78 18.40
N LEU A 131 -19.16 -23.65 18.09
CA LEU A 131 -19.34 -25.10 18.06
C LEU A 131 -19.13 -25.77 19.44
N GLY A 132 -18.83 -25.01 20.49
CA GLY A 132 -18.56 -25.52 21.83
C GLY A 132 -17.26 -26.35 21.94
N LEU A 133 -16.32 -26.15 21.01
CA LEU A 133 -15.07 -26.90 20.96
C LEU A 133 -13.99 -26.23 21.83
N ASN A 134 -13.34 -27.02 22.68
CA ASN A 134 -12.26 -26.56 23.56
C ASN A 134 -10.94 -26.25 22.83
N SER A 135 -10.81 -26.60 21.55
CA SER A 135 -9.58 -26.38 20.77
C SER A 135 -9.88 -26.16 19.29
N THR A 136 -9.12 -25.26 18.67
CA THR A 136 -9.15 -25.03 17.22
C THR A 136 -8.62 -26.22 16.43
N ALA A 137 -7.94 -27.18 17.07
CA ALA A 137 -7.53 -28.43 16.44
C ALA A 137 -8.73 -29.27 15.98
N LEU A 138 -9.84 -29.23 16.71
CA LEU A 138 -11.06 -30.03 16.47
C LEU A 138 -11.97 -29.45 15.37
N LEU A 139 -11.67 -28.25 14.87
CA LEU A 139 -12.36 -27.69 13.71
C LEU A 139 -12.07 -28.51 12.45
N ASN A 140 -13.13 -28.80 11.70
CA ASN A 140 -13.04 -29.45 10.39
C ASN A 140 -12.04 -28.70 9.49
N SER A 141 -11.18 -29.44 8.78
CA SER A 141 -10.21 -28.90 7.83
C SER A 141 -10.84 -27.97 6.81
N ASP A 142 -12.09 -28.22 6.39
CA ASP A 142 -12.80 -27.38 5.43
C ASP A 142 -13.09 -25.96 5.97
N VAL A 143 -13.20 -25.81 7.28
CA VAL A 143 -13.43 -24.52 7.95
C VAL A 143 -12.11 -23.75 8.15
N LYS A 144 -10.97 -24.46 8.23
CA LYS A 144 -9.64 -23.84 8.40
C LYS A 144 -9.07 -23.28 7.09
N VAL A 145 -9.51 -23.80 5.96
CA VAL A 145 -9.02 -23.45 4.61
C VAL A 145 -9.86 -22.34 3.96
N ARG A 146 -11.01 -21.99 4.56
CA ARG A 146 -11.92 -20.94 4.09
C ARG A 146 -11.50 -19.56 4.57
#